data_AF-A0A2E4ZYX8-F1
#
_entry.id   AF-A0A2E4ZYX8-F1
#
_cell.length_a   1.000
_cell.length_b   1.000
_cell.length_c   1.000
_cell.angle_alpha   90.00
_cell.angle_beta   90.00
_cell.angle_gamma   90.00
#
_symmetry.space_group_name_H-M   'P 1'
#
loop_
_entity.id
_entity.type
_entity.pdbx_description
1 polymer ?
#
loop_
_entity_poly.entity_id
_entity_poly.type
_entity_poly.pdbx_seq_one_letter_code
_entity_poly.pdbx_strand_id
1 'polypeptide(L)'
;MIKIGEERYLNRVEAIEYLLHAYGVLWVQTKWSMKWVAFSFESKDRRRHRRKVSAYMIRKSKIARVRKSDIDDWFVSSEAPPTEKTS
;
A
#
# COMPACT_ATOMS: atom_id res chain seq x y z
N MET A 1 11.48 5.89 -0.47
CA MET A 1 11.02 4.54 -0.08
C MET A 1 12.18 3.86 0.61
N ILE A 2 11.95 3.15 1.72
CA ILE A 2 13.03 2.47 2.45
C ILE A 2 12.94 0.96 2.17
N LYS A 3 14.08 0.34 1.86
CA LYS A 3 14.21 -1.11 1.70
C LYS A 3 14.94 -1.67 2.93
N ILE A 4 14.40 -2.71 3.54
CA ILE A 4 15.06 -3.45 4.63
C ILE A 4 14.99 -4.94 4.29
N GLY A 5 16.12 -5.54 3.96
CA GLY A 5 16.14 -6.86 3.34
C GLY A 5 15.44 -6.82 1.98
N GLU A 6 14.45 -7.69 1.76
CA GLU A 6 13.64 -7.73 0.54
C GLU A 6 12.37 -6.87 0.64
N GLU A 7 12.00 -6.45 1.85
CA GLU A 7 10.77 -5.72 2.10
C GLU A 7 10.92 -4.22 1.81
N ARG A 8 9.86 -3.62 1.25
CA ARG A 8 9.76 -2.19 0.97
C ARG A 8 8.78 -1.55 1.93
N TYR A 9 9.22 -0.48 2.58
CA TYR A 9 8.43 0.28 3.53
C TYR A 9 8.04 1.62 2.92
N LEU A 10 6.74 1.80 2.71
CA LEU A 10 6.15 2.94 2.03
C LEU A 10 5.67 3.97 3.05
N ASN A 11 6.06 5.23 2.88
CA ASN A 11 5.45 6.35 3.60
C ASN A 11 4.07 6.72 3.01
N ARG A 12 3.45 7.80 3.50
CA ARG A 12 2.12 8.24 3.04
C ARG A 12 2.03 8.51 1.54
N VAL A 13 2.97 9.27 1.00
CA VAL A 13 2.95 9.66 -0.42
C VAL A 13 3.19 8.42 -1.27
N GLU A 14 4.20 7.64 -0.92
CA GLU A 14 4.58 6.42 -1.63
C GLU A 14 3.47 5.37 -1.64
N ALA A 15 2.74 5.19 -0.53
CA ALA A 15 1.63 4.23 -0.47
C ALA A 15 0.43 4.68 -1.31
N ILE A 16 0.17 5.99 -1.39
CA ILE A 16 -0.89 6.55 -2.23
C ILE A 16 -0.54 6.36 -3.71
N GLU A 17 0.67 6.77 -4.11
CA GLU A 17 1.17 6.60 -5.47
C GLU A 17 1.17 5.13 -5.87
N TYR A 18 1.64 4.25 -4.98
CA TYR A 18 1.67 2.82 -5.25
C TYR A 18 0.29 2.24 -5.51
N LEU A 19 -0.72 2.60 -4.70
CA LEU A 19 -2.11 2.17 -4.94
C LEU A 19 -2.67 2.70 -6.26
N LEU A 20 -2.43 3.98 -6.56
CA LEU A 20 -2.93 4.62 -7.80
C LEU A 20 -2.27 4.02 -9.05
N HIS A 21 -0.96 3.79 -9.03
CA HIS A 21 -0.22 3.35 -10.22
C HIS A 21 -0.17 1.84 -10.39
N ALA A 22 0.05 1.06 -9.32
CA ALA A 22 0.22 -0.39 -9.43
C ALA A 22 -1.13 -1.13 -9.52
N TYR A 23 -2.12 -0.68 -8.76
CA TYR A 23 -3.45 -1.32 -8.70
C TYR A 23 -4.53 -0.53 -9.46
N GLY A 24 -4.20 0.66 -9.94
CA GLY A 24 -5.12 1.51 -10.71
C GLY A 24 -6.42 1.82 -9.97
N VAL A 25 -6.33 2.03 -8.65
CA VAL A 25 -7.48 2.50 -7.86
C VAL A 25 -7.88 3.90 -8.32
N LEU A 26 -9.18 4.21 -8.31
CA LEU A 26 -9.70 5.48 -8.83
C LEU A 26 -9.42 6.66 -7.90
N TRP A 27 -9.52 6.41 -6.59
CA TRP A 27 -9.19 7.35 -5.55
C TRP A 27 -8.75 6.59 -4.29
N VAL A 28 -7.96 7.27 -3.45
CA VAL A 28 -7.51 6.72 -2.17
C VAL A 28 -7.51 7.82 -1.10
N GLN A 29 -8.03 7.48 0.07
CA GLN A 29 -7.96 8.27 1.28
C GLN A 29 -7.28 7.45 2.37
N THR A 30 -6.31 8.06 3.06
CA THR A 30 -5.53 7.38 4.10
C THR A 30 -5.59 8.10 5.44
N LYS A 31 -5.66 7.33 6.53
CA LYS A 31 -5.57 7.82 7.90
C LYS A 31 -4.39 7.13 8.59
N TRP A 32 -3.43 7.93 9.06
CA TRP A 32 -2.17 7.47 9.61
C TRP A 32 -2.13 7.69 11.13
N SER A 33 -1.60 6.70 11.83
CA SER A 33 -1.22 6.79 13.24
C SER A 33 0.08 6.02 13.47
N MET A 34 0.69 6.16 14.64
CA MET A 34 1.91 5.42 14.98
C MET A 34 1.69 3.90 15.11
N LYS A 35 0.44 3.44 15.27
CA LYS A 35 0.12 2.03 15.47
C LYS A 35 -0.48 1.37 14.24
N TRP A 36 -1.27 2.12 13.47
CA TRP A 36 -2.01 1.59 12.33
C TRP A 36 -2.21 2.64 11.24
N VAL A 37 -2.39 2.15 10.03
CA VAL A 37 -2.78 2.94 8.87
C VAL A 37 -4.04 2.35 8.27
N ALA A 38 -5.03 3.19 8.01
CA ALA A 38 -6.26 2.80 7.34
C ALA A 38 -6.28 3.39 5.93
N PHE A 39 -6.66 2.56 4.97
CA PHE A 39 -6.82 2.89 3.56
C PHE A 39 -8.29 2.71 3.20
N SER A 40 -8.89 3.75 2.64
CA SER A 40 -10.18 3.71 1.97
C SER A 40 -9.93 4.01 0.50
N PHE A 41 -10.36 3.14 -0.40
CA PHE A 41 -10.13 3.32 -1.84
C PHE A 41 -11.26 2.71 -2.65
N GLU A 42 -11.35 3.12 -3.92
CA GLU A 42 -12.25 2.53 -4.90
C GLU A 42 -11.44 1.81 -5.98
N SER A 43 -11.72 0.52 -6.17
CA SER A 43 -11.10 -0.29 -7.22
C SER A 43 -11.65 0.08 -8.61
N LYS A 44 -11.02 -0.44 -9.67
CA LYS A 44 -11.46 -0.24 -11.05
C LYS A 44 -12.90 -0.69 -11.30
N ASP A 45 -13.36 -1.70 -10.56
CA ASP A 45 -14.73 -2.23 -10.61
C ASP A 45 -15.75 -1.38 -9.86
N ARG A 46 -15.37 -0.16 -9.44
CA ARG A 46 -16.19 0.77 -8.64
C ARG A 46 -16.64 0.21 -7.29
N ARG A 47 -15.90 -0.76 -6.76
CA ARG A 47 -16.11 -1.30 -5.42
C ARG A 47 -15.27 -0.52 -4.42
N ARG A 48 -15.90 -0.13 -3.32
CA ARG A 48 -15.24 0.57 -2.23
C ARG A 48 -14.67 -0.42 -1.23
N HIS A 49 -13.41 -0.23 -0.90
CA HIS A 49 -12.68 -1.07 0.04
C HIS A 49 -12.17 -0.23 1.19
N ARG A 50 -12.15 -0.83 2.39
CA ARG A 50 -11.49 -0.27 3.56
C ARG A 50 -10.60 -1.32 4.19
N ARG A 51 -9.30 -1.06 4.25
CA ARG A 51 -8.29 -1.94 4.83
C ARG A 51 -7.51 -1.22 5.92
N LYS A 52 -7.12 -1.97 6.95
CA LYS A 52 -6.33 -1.45 8.06
C LYS A 52 -5.13 -2.36 8.25
N VAL A 53 -3.95 -1.76 8.32
CA VAL A 53 -2.68 -2.47 8.52
C VAL A 53 -1.87 -1.83 9.62
N SER A 54 -0.92 -2.60 10.14
CA SER A 54 0.02 -2.14 11.15
C SER A 54 0.93 -1.05 10.59
N ALA A 55 1.16 -0.01 11.38
CA ALA A 55 2.16 1.00 11.04
C ALA A 55 3.55 0.52 11.47
N TYR A 56 4.52 0.68 10.58
CA TYR A 56 5.92 0.43 10.85
C TYR A 56 6.64 1.75 11.17
N MET A 57 7.28 1.78 12.34
CA MET A 57 8.03 2.93 12.84
C MET A 57 9.52 2.60 12.87
N ILE A 58 10.34 3.45 12.25
CA ILE A 58 11.80 3.36 12.38
C ILE A 58 12.20 4.10 13.65
N ARG A 59 13.13 3.51 14.43
CA ARG A 59 13.65 4.12 15.66
C ARG A 59 14.14 5.56 15.36
N LYS A 60 13.71 6.53 16.18
CA LYS A 60 13.96 7.98 16.03
C LYS A 60 13.28 8.68 14.84
N SER A 61 12.50 7.99 14.01
CA SER A 61 11.71 8.60 12.94
C SER A 61 10.28 8.87 13.41
N LYS A 62 9.73 10.05 13.09
CA LYS A 62 8.30 10.37 13.29
C LYS A 62 7.42 9.94 12.12
N ILE A 63 8.01 9.31 11.09
CA ILE A 63 7.31 8.93 9.86
C ILE A 63 6.81 7.49 10.02
N ALA A 64 5.50 7.33 10.07
CA ALA A 64 4.84 6.03 9.94
C ALA A 64 4.97 5.52 8.51
N ARG A 65 5.20 4.22 8.37
CA ARG A 65 5.30 3.50 7.10
C ARG A 65 4.40 2.27 7.12
N VAL A 66 4.18 1.68 5.97
CA VAL A 66 3.51 0.37 5.82
C VAL A 66 4.39 -0.55 4.99
N ARG A 67 4.29 -1.86 5.20
CA ARG A 67 4.96 -2.81 4.30
C ARG A 67 4.25 -2.82 2.96
N LYS A 68 5.01 -2.97 1.88
CA LYS A 68 4.46 -3.10 0.54
C LYS A 68 3.69 -4.42 0.43
N SER A 69 4.25 -5.51 0.96
CA SER A 69 3.58 -6.82 1.03
C SER A 69 2.20 -6.77 1.68
N ASP A 70 2.07 -6.06 2.81
CA ASP A 70 0.77 -5.89 3.48
C ASP A 70 -0.29 -5.25 2.56
N ILE A 71 0.11 -4.38 1.62
CA ILE A 71 -0.78 -3.81 0.60
C ILE A 71 -1.04 -4.85 -0.51
N ASP A 72 0.01 -5.51 -1.00
CA ASP A 72 -0.08 -6.47 -2.09
C ASP A 72 -1.03 -7.62 -1.75
N ASP A 73 -0.98 -8.11 -0.52
CA ASP A 73 -1.86 -9.18 -0.02
C ASP A 73 -3.35 -8.84 -0.14
N TRP A 74 -3.74 -7.56 -0.21
CA TRP A 74 -5.14 -7.19 -0.43
C TRP A 74 -5.65 -7.51 -1.82
N PHE A 75 -4.73 -7.65 -2.79
CA PHE A 75 -5.02 -7.82 -4.22
C PHE A 75 -4.66 -9.22 -4.73
N VAL A 76 -3.94 -10.01 -3.94
CA VAL A 76 -3.53 -11.40 -4.28
C VAL A 76 -4.73 -12.37 -4.41
N SER A 77 -5.92 -12.03 -3.91
CA SER A 77 -7.12 -12.89 -4.01
C SER A 77 -8.10 -12.57 -5.14
N SER A 78 -7.73 -11.79 -6.16
CA SER A 78 -8.64 -11.58 -7.30
C SER A 78 -8.05 -11.49 -8.71
N GLU A 79 -6.75 -11.25 -8.90
CA GLU A 79 -6.13 -11.30 -10.23
C GLU A 79 -4.70 -11.82 -10.13
N ALA A 80 -4.34 -12.77 -11.01
CA ALA A 80 -2.96 -13.17 -11.22
C ALA A 80 -2.10 -11.93 -11.56
N PRO A 81 -0.82 -11.88 -11.14
CA PRO A 81 0.03 -10.72 -11.40
C PRO A 81 0.16 -10.48 -12.91
N PRO A 82 0.09 -9.22 -13.39
CA PRO A 82 0.38 -8.93 -14.78
C PRO A 82 1.84 -9.30 -15.05
N THR A 83 2.03 -10.30 -15.91
CA THR A 83 3.33 -10.74 -16.40
C THR A 83 4.10 -9.54 -16.93
N GLU A 84 5.23 -9.26 -16.28
CA GLU A 84 6.27 -8.37 -16.76
C GLU A 84 6.77 -8.94 -18.09
N LYS A 85 6.32 -8.35 -19.22
CA LYS A 85 6.91 -8.64 -20.52
C LYS A 85 8.28 -8.00 -20.55
N THR A 86 9.31 -8.80 -20.34
CA THR A 86 10.66 -8.49 -20.79
C THR A 86 10.65 -8.55 -22.32
N SER A 87 10.73 -7.38 -22.95
CA SER A 87 11.13 -7.24 -24.35
C SER A 87 12.64 -7.26 -24.48
#